data_AF-A0ABC8JUZ0-F1
#
_entry.id   AF-A0ABC8JUZ0-F1
#
_cell.length_a   1.000
_cell.length_b   1.000
_cell.length_c   1.000
_cell.angle_alpha   90.00
_cell.angle_beta   90.00
_cell.angle_gamma   90.00
#
_symmetry.space_group_name_H-M   'P 1'
#
loop_
_entity.id
_entity.type
_entity.pdbx_description
1 polymer ?
#
loop_
_entity_poly.entity_id
_entity_poly.type
_entity_poly.pdbx_seq_one_letter_code
_entity_poly.pdbx_strand_id
1 'polypeptide(L)'
;MNGNMYWIAEMVDDNSVDSPFDTRTFFIQCFDFSKEVFKETCGLPFVKRDAWLLPRLSGFGGDRLSLLAQHKNGKIQVWVTNNLSDEVVSWSMYFDVTPDNFRILTGSPTYLVHKTNRIMLWCEEEDVENINIYVNVYEIGEGFVEKQVETGRRRRCDKVYKHSRCFVFVPSLVPVPK
;
A
#
# COMPACT_ATOMS: atom_id res chain seq x y z
N MET A 1 2.27 -7.22 14.51
CA MET A 1 1.15 -7.97 13.91
C MET A 1 1.33 -9.37 14.42
N ASN A 2 0.47 -9.82 15.32
CA ASN A 2 0.59 -11.10 16.03
C ASN A 2 0.43 -12.33 15.10
N GLY A 3 1.15 -12.39 13.98
CA GLY A 3 1.05 -13.43 12.95
C GLY A 3 -0.20 -13.36 12.07
N ASN A 4 -1.18 -12.52 12.40
CA ASN A 4 -2.44 -12.41 11.65
C ASN A 4 -2.24 -11.81 10.24
N MET A 5 -3.06 -12.28 9.31
CA MET A 5 -3.07 -11.79 7.93
C MET A 5 -4.11 -10.68 7.79
N TYR A 6 -3.72 -9.58 7.15
CA TYR A 6 -4.57 -8.41 6.89
C TYR A 6 -4.58 -8.08 5.40
N TRP A 7 -5.75 -7.76 4.86
CA TRP A 7 -5.90 -7.31 3.47
C TRP A 7 -7.06 -6.33 3.32
N ILE A 8 -7.06 -5.59 2.22
CA ILE A 8 -8.17 -4.71 1.85
C ILE A 8 -9.26 -5.59 1.22
N ALA A 9 -10.45 -5.54 1.78
CA ALA A 9 -11.65 -6.17 1.27
C ALA A 9 -12.65 -5.11 0.78
N GLU A 10 -13.57 -5.55 -0.07
CA GLU A 10 -14.61 -4.74 -0.68
C GLU A 10 -15.97 -5.40 -0.42
N MET A 11 -16.94 -4.62 0.02
CA MET A 11 -18.34 -5.02 0.14
C MET A 11 -19.19 -4.18 -0.80
N VAL A 12 -20.10 -4.85 -1.50
CA VAL A 12 -21.12 -4.22 -2.34
C VAL A 12 -22.43 -4.26 -1.56
N ASP A 13 -23.11 -3.12 -1.43
CA ASP A 13 -24.43 -3.08 -0.79
C ASP A 13 -25.48 -3.66 -1.76
N ASP A 14 -26.15 -4.74 -1.38
CA ASP A 14 -27.12 -5.44 -2.25
C ASP A 14 -28.31 -4.54 -2.66
N ASN A 15 -28.59 -3.47 -1.90
CA ASN A 15 -29.67 -2.52 -2.23
C ASN A 15 -29.30 -1.53 -3.34
N SER A 16 -28.08 -1.63 -3.87
CA SER A 16 -27.49 -0.63 -4.78
C SER A 16 -27.30 -1.12 -6.21
N VAL A 17 -27.81 -2.30 -6.56
CA VAL A 17 -27.70 -2.89 -7.90
C VAL A 17 -28.26 -1.96 -9.00
N ASP A 18 -29.19 -1.05 -8.63
CA ASP A 18 -29.78 -0.03 -9.51
C ASP A 18 -29.30 1.42 -9.23
N SER A 19 -28.33 1.62 -8.33
CA SER A 19 -27.78 2.95 -8.01
C SER A 19 -26.72 3.38 -9.03
N PRO A 20 -26.80 4.60 -9.59
CA PRO A 20 -25.76 5.13 -10.48
C PRO A 20 -24.47 5.54 -9.72
N PHE A 21 -24.44 5.41 -8.39
CA PHE A 21 -23.30 5.76 -7.54
C PHE A 21 -22.54 4.51 -7.08
N ASP A 22 -21.20 4.60 -7.07
CA ASP A 22 -20.33 3.56 -6.52
C ASP A 22 -20.56 3.42 -5.00
N THR A 23 -21.30 2.37 -4.62
CA THR A 23 -21.66 2.03 -3.22
C THR A 23 -20.67 1.07 -2.56
N ARG A 24 -19.56 0.76 -3.25
CA ARG A 24 -18.52 -0.10 -2.71
C ARG A 24 -17.93 0.52 -1.45
N THR A 25 -17.99 -0.23 -0.37
CA THR A 25 -17.28 0.11 0.86
C THR A 25 -16.03 -0.74 0.94
N PHE A 26 -14.92 -0.11 1.31
CA PHE A 26 -13.66 -0.81 1.50
C PHE A 26 -13.28 -0.81 2.97
N PHE A 27 -12.81 -1.97 3.45
CA PHE A 27 -12.45 -2.19 4.84
C PHE A 27 -11.23 -3.11 4.93
N ILE A 28 -10.63 -3.17 6.11
CA ILE A 28 -9.55 -4.10 6.43
C ILE A 28 -10.16 -5.38 6.98
N GLN A 29 -9.93 -6.47 6.26
CA GLN A 29 -10.25 -7.82 6.70
C GLN A 29 -9.02 -8.44 7.38
N CYS A 30 -9.25 -9.10 8.50
CA CYS A 30 -8.26 -9.88 9.23
C CYS A 30 -8.65 -11.36 9.22
N PHE A 31 -7.66 -12.25 9.09
CA PHE A 31 -7.75 -13.64 9.51
C PHE A 31 -6.96 -13.83 10.79
N ASP A 32 -7.67 -14.17 11.87
CA ASP A 32 -7.08 -14.47 13.17
C ASP A 32 -6.66 -15.95 13.20
N PHE A 33 -5.37 -16.23 13.04
CA PHE A 33 -4.87 -17.62 13.03
C PHE A 33 -5.01 -18.31 14.39
N SER A 34 -5.12 -17.56 15.49
CA SER A 34 -5.25 -18.16 16.83
C SER A 34 -6.67 -18.68 17.07
N LYS A 35 -7.66 -18.06 16.42
CA LYS A 35 -9.08 -18.41 16.57
C LYS A 35 -9.69 -19.02 15.30
N GLU A 36 -8.94 -19.05 14.21
CA GLU A 36 -9.37 -19.49 12.87
C GLU A 36 -10.64 -18.78 12.38
N VAL A 37 -10.74 -17.47 12.59
CA VAL A 37 -11.92 -16.67 12.20
C VAL A 37 -11.57 -15.44 11.38
N PHE A 38 -12.48 -15.08 10.49
CA PHE A 38 -12.50 -13.81 9.77
C PHE A 38 -13.07 -12.70 10.65
N LYS A 39 -12.40 -11.55 10.70
CA LYS A 39 -12.86 -10.35 11.42
C LYS A 39 -12.69 -9.11 10.57
N GLU A 40 -13.74 -8.30 10.48
CA GLU A 40 -13.61 -6.93 10.01
C GLU A 40 -12.87 -6.11 11.08
N THR A 41 -11.86 -5.33 10.67
CA THR A 41 -11.01 -4.55 11.59
C THR A 41 -11.40 -3.08 11.60
N CYS A 42 -11.41 -2.43 10.43
CA CYS A 42 -11.78 -1.02 10.29
C CYS A 42 -12.06 -0.66 8.83
N GLY A 43 -12.86 0.38 8.60
CA GLY A 43 -13.01 1.00 7.28
C GLY A 43 -11.74 1.75 6.84
N LEU A 44 -11.58 1.97 5.52
CA LEU A 44 -10.48 2.78 4.99
C LEU A 44 -10.70 4.29 5.22
N PRO A 45 -9.62 5.10 5.38
CA PRO A 45 -9.73 6.52 5.69
C PRO A 45 -10.29 7.37 4.54
N PHE A 46 -10.38 6.82 3.33
CA PHE A 46 -10.99 7.47 2.17
C PHE A 46 -11.93 6.49 1.47
N VAL A 47 -13.15 6.96 1.14
CA VAL A 47 -14.30 6.12 0.79
C VAL A 47 -14.58 6.08 -0.72
N LYS A 48 -13.89 6.87 -1.55
CA LYS A 48 -14.28 7.05 -2.97
C LYS A 48 -13.20 6.57 -3.94
N ARG A 49 -13.46 5.46 -4.63
CA ARG A 49 -12.62 4.86 -5.68
C ARG A 49 -12.32 5.84 -6.82
N ASP A 50 -13.26 6.76 -7.10
CA ASP A 50 -13.16 7.69 -8.24
C ASP A 50 -11.99 8.68 -8.13
N ALA A 51 -11.47 8.89 -6.94
CA ALA A 51 -10.45 9.90 -6.67
C ALA A 51 -9.05 9.30 -6.45
N TRP A 52 -8.96 8.03 -6.05
CA TRP A 52 -7.74 7.41 -5.55
C TRP A 52 -7.33 6.19 -6.36
N LEU A 53 -6.03 6.04 -6.58
CA LEU A 53 -5.44 4.78 -7.04
C LEU A 53 -5.59 3.71 -5.96
N LEU A 54 -5.54 2.43 -6.36
CA LEU A 54 -5.68 1.29 -5.43
C LEU A 54 -4.67 1.43 -4.27
N PRO A 55 -5.14 1.49 -3.01
CA PRO A 55 -4.25 1.63 -1.85
C PRO A 55 -3.29 0.45 -1.72
N ARG A 56 -2.22 0.66 -0.94
CA ARG A 56 -1.30 -0.39 -0.50
C ARG A 56 -1.25 -0.46 1.01
N LEU A 57 -1.52 -1.64 1.52
CA LEU A 57 -1.46 -1.95 2.95
C LEU A 57 -0.05 -2.47 3.29
N SER A 58 0.48 -2.05 4.44
CA SER A 58 1.73 -2.57 4.99
C SER A 58 1.68 -2.56 6.52
N GLY A 59 2.68 -3.14 7.16
CA GLY A 59 2.80 -3.10 8.61
C GLY A 59 3.50 -1.86 9.14
N PHE A 60 3.12 -1.45 10.35
CA PHE A 60 3.65 -0.27 11.00
C PHE A 60 3.92 -0.51 12.49
N GLY A 61 5.19 -0.41 12.91
CA GLY A 61 5.55 -0.33 14.33
C GLY A 61 5.02 -1.48 15.21
N GLY A 62 5.01 -2.71 14.70
CA GLY A 62 4.47 -3.87 15.41
C GLY A 62 2.98 -4.06 15.11
N ASP A 63 2.11 -3.70 16.04
CA ASP A 63 0.66 -4.00 16.00
C ASP A 63 -0.19 -2.89 15.40
N ARG A 64 0.31 -2.24 14.34
CA ARG A 64 -0.43 -1.22 13.59
C ARG A 64 -0.29 -1.46 12.10
N LEU A 65 -1.22 -0.88 11.34
CA LEU A 65 -1.19 -0.89 9.89
C LEU A 65 -0.76 0.47 9.37
N SER A 66 -0.12 0.47 8.20
CA SER A 66 0.05 1.65 7.36
C SER A 66 -0.69 1.46 6.05
N LEU A 67 -1.13 2.58 5.48
CA LEU A 67 -1.81 2.63 4.20
C LEU A 67 -1.22 3.74 3.34
N LEU A 68 -0.70 3.36 2.17
CA LEU A 68 -0.23 4.28 1.14
C LEU A 68 -1.33 4.44 0.09
N ALA A 69 -1.68 5.68 -0.21
CA ALA A 69 -2.66 6.02 -1.23
C ALA A 69 -2.15 7.19 -2.08
N GLN A 70 -2.51 7.17 -3.36
CA GLN A 70 -2.24 8.31 -4.25
C GLN A 70 -3.52 8.76 -4.94
N HIS A 71 -3.81 10.04 -4.87
CA HIS A 71 -4.92 10.69 -5.54
C HIS A 71 -4.60 10.89 -7.02
N LYS A 72 -5.62 10.97 -7.87
CA LYS A 72 -5.47 11.20 -9.32
C LYS A 72 -4.71 12.49 -9.65
N ASN A 73 -4.73 13.49 -8.77
CA ASN A 73 -3.97 14.75 -8.91
C ASN A 73 -2.49 14.64 -8.51
N GLY A 74 -2.01 13.46 -8.12
CA GLY A 74 -0.61 13.24 -7.72
C GLY A 74 -0.38 13.25 -6.21
N LYS A 75 -1.31 13.79 -5.40
CA LYS A 75 -1.18 13.84 -3.92
C LYS A 75 -1.02 12.42 -3.35
N ILE A 76 0.06 12.19 -2.63
CA ILE A 76 0.34 10.95 -1.90
C ILE A 76 -0.01 11.17 -0.43
N GLN A 77 -0.71 10.21 0.16
CA GLN A 77 -1.00 10.18 1.58
C GLN A 77 -0.54 8.86 2.18
N VAL A 78 0.05 8.95 3.37
CA VAL A 78 0.34 7.80 4.22
C VAL A 78 -0.52 7.93 5.47
N TRP A 79 -1.28 6.89 5.76
CA TRP A 79 -2.11 6.78 6.96
C TRP A 79 -1.58 5.66 7.84
N VAL A 80 -1.78 5.78 9.15
CA VAL A 80 -1.45 4.75 10.12
C VAL A 80 -2.60 4.54 11.08
N THR A 81 -2.79 3.30 11.53
CA THR A 81 -3.75 3.01 12.58
C THR A 81 -3.17 3.33 13.96
N ASN A 82 -4.06 3.47 14.96
CA ASN A 82 -3.74 3.14 16.35
C ASN A 82 -3.45 1.63 16.50
N ASN A 83 -3.39 1.14 17.73
CA ASN A 83 -3.08 -0.27 17.97
C ASN A 83 -4.27 -1.14 17.51
N LEU A 84 -3.98 -2.23 16.80
CA LEU A 84 -4.99 -3.18 16.33
C LEU A 84 -5.68 -3.96 17.46
N SER A 85 -5.14 -3.89 18.67
CA SER A 85 -5.73 -4.46 19.89
C SER A 85 -6.64 -3.48 20.64
N ASP A 86 -6.72 -2.22 20.20
CA ASP A 86 -7.65 -1.25 20.78
C ASP A 86 -9.10 -1.64 20.44
N GLU A 87 -10.06 -1.23 21.30
CA GLU A 87 -11.49 -1.53 21.11
C GLU A 87 -12.02 -0.99 19.77
N VAL A 88 -11.54 0.18 19.37
CA VAL A 88 -11.87 0.82 18.09
C VAL A 88 -10.58 1.13 17.34
N VAL A 89 -10.42 0.52 16.17
CA VAL A 89 -9.30 0.80 15.27
C VAL A 89 -9.67 1.96 14.36
N SER A 90 -8.87 3.03 14.42
CA SER A 90 -9.04 4.26 13.65
C SER A 90 -7.75 4.65 12.92
N TRP A 91 -7.92 5.36 11.81
CA TRP A 91 -6.82 5.86 11.01
C TRP A 91 -6.46 7.30 11.40
N SER A 92 -5.17 7.60 11.38
CA SER A 92 -4.63 8.95 11.49
C SER A 92 -3.68 9.20 10.32
N MET A 93 -3.67 10.43 9.80
CA MET A 93 -2.76 10.79 8.73
C MET A 93 -1.34 10.85 9.29
N TYR A 94 -0.42 10.12 8.67
CA TYR A 94 0.98 10.08 9.07
C TYR A 94 1.76 11.23 8.45
N PHE A 95 1.65 11.38 7.13
CA PHE A 95 2.06 12.57 6.39
C PHE A 95 1.42 12.56 4.98
N ASP A 96 1.54 13.68 4.28
CA ASP A 96 1.20 13.77 2.87
C ASP A 96 2.24 14.57 2.08
N VAL A 97 2.25 14.38 0.76
CA VAL A 97 3.12 15.11 -0.16
C VAL A 97 2.43 15.22 -1.52
N THR A 98 2.61 16.35 -2.19
CA THR A 98 2.10 16.55 -3.56
C THR A 98 3.29 16.82 -4.48
N PRO A 99 3.91 15.76 -5.04
CA PRO A 99 5.04 15.90 -5.94
C PRO A 99 4.61 16.39 -7.32
N ASP A 100 5.49 17.15 -7.98
CA ASP A 100 5.32 17.53 -9.37
C ASP A 100 5.50 16.30 -10.28
N ASN A 101 4.48 16.01 -11.09
CA ASN A 101 4.51 14.97 -12.14
C ASN A 101 4.91 13.54 -11.69
N PHE A 102 4.68 13.17 -10.43
CA PHE A 102 4.99 11.82 -9.95
C PHE A 102 3.72 10.96 -9.82
N ARG A 103 3.75 9.75 -10.39
CA ARG A 103 2.66 8.77 -10.29
C ARG A 103 3.19 7.40 -9.89
N ILE A 104 2.64 6.87 -8.81
CA ILE A 104 2.81 5.48 -8.41
C ILE A 104 2.05 4.63 -9.44
N LEU A 105 2.77 3.99 -10.36
CA LEU A 105 2.10 3.16 -11.35
C LEU A 105 1.52 1.89 -10.71
N THR A 106 0.54 1.33 -11.39
CA THR A 106 -0.24 0.16 -10.99
C THR A 106 0.57 -1.14 -10.91
N GLY A 107 1.87 -1.11 -11.24
CA GLY A 107 2.79 -2.23 -11.09
C GLY A 107 3.10 -2.54 -9.63
N SER A 108 2.19 -3.24 -8.95
CA SER A 108 2.31 -3.83 -7.59
C SER A 108 3.35 -3.14 -6.68
N PRO A 109 3.21 -1.83 -6.39
CA PRO A 109 4.18 -1.12 -5.58
C PRO A 109 4.23 -1.70 -4.17
N THR A 110 5.44 -1.79 -3.62
CA THR A 110 5.68 -2.20 -2.24
C THR A 110 6.32 -1.03 -1.51
N TYR A 111 5.89 -0.77 -0.28
CA TYR A 111 6.50 0.29 0.53
C TYR A 111 6.67 -0.17 1.97
N LEU A 112 7.61 0.48 2.64
CA LEU A 112 7.86 0.33 4.07
C LEU A 112 8.02 1.72 4.68
N VAL A 113 7.54 1.89 5.91
CA VAL A 113 7.83 3.10 6.65
C VAL A 113 9.28 3.05 7.11
N HIS A 114 10.04 4.08 6.77
CA HIS A 114 11.46 4.20 7.01
C HIS A 114 11.71 5.48 7.78
N LYS A 115 12.06 5.40 9.07
CA LYS A 115 12.21 6.57 9.97
C LYS A 115 10.90 7.36 10.14
N THR A 116 10.96 8.43 10.91
CA THR A 116 9.82 9.31 11.17
C THR A 116 9.40 10.08 9.91
N ASN A 117 8.11 10.05 9.58
CA ASN A 117 7.46 10.77 8.48
C ASN A 117 8.05 10.50 7.10
N ARG A 118 8.54 9.27 6.89
CA ARG A 118 9.20 8.88 5.65
C ARG A 118 8.90 7.43 5.31
N ILE A 119 8.84 7.14 4.02
CA ILE A 119 8.69 5.79 3.48
C ILE A 119 9.76 5.53 2.43
N MET A 120 10.12 4.27 2.29
CA MET A 120 10.79 3.75 1.10
C MET A 120 9.72 3.12 0.21
N LEU A 121 9.59 3.59 -1.02
CA LEU A 121 8.65 3.09 -2.02
C LEU A 121 9.42 2.39 -3.15
N TRP A 122 9.04 1.16 -3.43
CA TRP A 122 9.46 0.39 -4.59
C TRP A 122 8.32 0.38 -5.60
N CYS A 123 8.51 0.99 -6.76
CA CYS A 123 7.47 1.07 -7.78
C CYS A 123 8.01 0.97 -9.19
N GLU A 124 7.16 0.51 -10.09
CA GLU A 124 7.43 0.53 -11.52
C GLU A 124 7.11 1.93 -12.08
N GLU A 125 7.94 2.41 -13.00
CA GLU A 125 7.79 3.67 -13.73
C GLU A 125 7.91 3.39 -15.23
N GLU A 126 7.02 3.96 -16.03
CA GLU A 126 6.92 3.72 -17.46
C GLU A 126 7.46 4.93 -18.20
N ASP A 127 8.49 4.68 -19.01
CA ASP A 127 8.96 5.62 -20.01
C ASP A 127 8.17 5.39 -21.29
N VAL A 128 7.22 6.29 -21.51
CA VAL A 128 6.26 6.24 -22.62
C VAL A 128 6.97 6.34 -23.97
N GLU A 129 8.10 7.04 -24.06
CA GLU A 129 8.84 7.22 -25.31
C GLU A 129 9.57 5.94 -25.71
N ASN A 130 10.21 5.28 -24.75
CA ASN A 130 11.05 4.11 -25.03
C ASN A 130 10.40 2.76 -24.73
N ILE A 131 9.12 2.74 -24.32
CA ILE A 131 8.34 1.54 -23.99
C ILE A 131 9.07 0.68 -22.93
N ASN A 132 9.81 1.34 -22.03
CA ASN A 132 10.58 0.71 -20.97
C ASN A 132 9.87 0.87 -19.63
N ILE A 133 9.95 -0.16 -18.80
CA ILE A 133 9.52 -0.14 -17.41
C ILE A 133 10.76 -0.20 -16.53
N TYR A 134 10.91 0.80 -15.68
CA TYR A 134 11.97 0.91 -14.69
C TYR A 134 11.42 0.55 -13.33
N VAL A 135 12.20 -0.17 -12.53
CA VAL A 135 11.86 -0.50 -11.14
C VAL A 135 12.70 0.41 -10.26
N ASN A 136 12.05 1.43 -9.70
CA ASN A 136 12.72 2.50 -8.98
C ASN A 136 12.39 2.44 -7.49
N VAL A 137 13.35 2.90 -6.71
CA VAL A 137 13.27 3.04 -5.27
C VAL A 137 13.26 4.51 -4.94
N TYR A 138 12.22 4.95 -4.25
CA TYR A 138 12.03 6.33 -3.83
C TYR A 138 12.07 6.43 -2.32
N GLU A 139 12.75 7.44 -1.79
CA GLU A 139 12.51 7.94 -0.44
C GLU A 139 11.47 9.05 -0.56
N ILE A 140 10.36 8.89 0.15
CA ILE A 140 9.27 9.86 0.16
C ILE A 140 9.05 10.30 1.59
N GLY A 141 9.01 11.60 1.82
CA GLY A 141 8.68 12.16 3.11
C GLY A 141 7.86 13.43 2.98
N GLU A 142 7.67 14.08 4.11
CA GLU A 142 6.97 15.36 4.18
C GLU A 142 7.67 16.41 3.30
N GLY A 143 7.00 16.79 2.21
CA GLY A 143 7.47 17.81 1.27
C GLY A 143 8.50 17.36 0.23
N PHE A 144 8.90 16.08 0.19
CA PHE A 144 9.88 15.62 -0.80
C PHE A 144 9.63 14.21 -1.33
N VAL A 145 10.08 13.99 -2.58
CA VAL A 145 10.15 12.69 -3.25
C VAL A 145 11.51 12.63 -3.93
N GLU A 146 12.35 11.68 -3.55
CA GLU A 146 13.71 11.54 -4.07
C GLU A 146 13.92 10.12 -4.60
N LYS A 147 14.36 10.01 -5.87
CA LYS A 147 14.78 8.73 -6.45
C LYS A 147 16.12 8.33 -5.85
N GLN A 148 16.15 7.20 -5.15
CA GLN A 148 17.36 6.66 -4.55
C GLN A 148 18.14 5.80 -5.54
N VAL A 149 17.48 4.83 -6.17
CA VAL A 149 18.15 3.87 -7.05
C VAL A 149 17.18 3.24 -8.05
N GLU A 150 17.69 2.91 -9.24
CA GLU A 150 17.03 2.03 -10.19
C GLU A 150 17.53 0.60 -9.98
N THR A 151 16.61 -0.34 -9.83
CA THR A 151 16.90 -1.73 -9.41
C THR A 151 16.55 -2.76 -10.46
N GLY A 152 15.91 -2.32 -11.54
CA GLY A 152 15.58 -3.15 -12.67
C GLY A 152 15.07 -2.33 -13.83
N ARG A 153 15.21 -2.90 -15.03
CA ARG A 153 14.68 -2.36 -16.27
C ARG A 153 14.20 -3.52 -17.13
N ARG A 154 13.03 -3.38 -17.74
CA ARG A 154 12.50 -4.33 -18.73
C ARG A 154 11.75 -3.60 -19.84
N ARG A 155 11.60 -4.21 -21.01
CA ARG A 155 10.70 -3.68 -22.04
C ARG A 155 9.27 -4.07 -21.71
N ARG A 156 8.31 -3.19 -21.99
CA ARG A 156 6.88 -3.47 -21.79
C ARG A 156 6.42 -4.73 -22.54
N CYS A 157 7.03 -4.99 -23.70
CA CYS A 157 6.70 -6.12 -24.57
C CYS A 157 7.35 -7.45 -24.17
N ASP A 158 8.24 -7.46 -23.17
CA ASP A 158 8.84 -8.70 -22.68
C ASP A 158 7.74 -9.51 -21.97
N LYS A 159 7.29 -10.61 -22.61
CA LYS A 159 6.21 -11.50 -22.15
C LYS A 159 6.49 -12.17 -20.79
N VAL A 160 7.64 -11.92 -20.18
CA VAL A 160 7.97 -12.40 -18.84
C VAL A 160 7.33 -11.43 -17.85
N TYR A 161 6.06 -11.67 -17.51
CA TYR A 161 5.34 -11.00 -16.42
C TYR A 161 5.99 -11.33 -15.07
N LYS A 162 7.19 -10.80 -14.82
CA LYS A 162 7.75 -10.72 -13.48
C LYS A 162 7.23 -9.43 -12.88
N HIS A 163 6.10 -9.52 -12.19
CA HIS A 163 5.79 -8.49 -11.19
C HIS A 163 6.98 -8.41 -10.25
N SER A 164 7.55 -7.23 -10.10
CA SER A 164 8.61 -6.96 -9.14
C SER A 164 8.01 -7.08 -7.73
N ARG A 165 7.84 -8.31 -7.25
CA ARG A 165 7.38 -8.60 -5.89
C ARG A 165 8.58 -8.45 -4.97
N CYS A 166 8.77 -7.26 -4.45
CA CYS A 166 9.76 -7.01 -3.42
C CYS A 166 9.20 -7.47 -2.09
N PHE A 167 9.75 -8.54 -1.54
CA PHE A 167 9.49 -8.94 -0.16
C PHE A 167 10.59 -8.32 0.70
N VAL A 168 10.21 -7.47 1.65
CA VAL A 168 11.15 -6.97 2.65
C VAL A 168 11.44 -8.12 3.61
N PHE A 169 12.56 -8.80 3.41
CA PHE A 169 13.01 -9.85 4.32
C PHE A 169 13.55 -9.20 5.59
N VAL A 170 12.90 -9.45 6.72
CA VAL A 170 13.46 -9.17 8.03
C VAL A 170 14.21 -10.45 8.46
N PRO A 171 15.53 -10.39 8.70
CA PRO A 171 16.30 -11.55 9.12
C PRO A 171 15.69 -12.20 10.37
N SER A 172 15.47 -13.52 10.29
CA SER A 172 15.09 -14.31 11.46
C SER A 172 16.19 -14.19 12.52
N LEU A 173 15.80 -13.87 13.76
CA LEU A 173 16.69 -13.95 14.92
C LEU A 173 17.01 -15.41 15.29
N VAL A 174 16.29 -16.38 14.73
CA VAL A 174 16.54 -17.80 14.90
C VAL A 174 17.60 -18.22 13.87
N PRO A 175 18.78 -18.69 14.30
CA PRO A 175 19.80 -19.18 13.39
C PRO A 175 19.28 -20.40 12.61
N VAL A 176 19.62 -20.46 11.32
CA VAL A 176 19.31 -21.63 10.49
C VAL A 176 20.06 -22.84 11.07
N PRO A 177 19.39 -23.98 11.32
CA PRO A 177 20.07 -25.19 11.79
C PRO A 177 21.22 -25.57 10.86
N LYS A 178 22.33 -26.02 11.45
CA LYS A 178 23.48 -26.55 10.69
C LYS A 178 23.18 -27.93 10.14
#